data_AF-A0A3N5HE26-F1
#
_entry.id   AF-A0A3N5HE26-F1
#
_cell.length_a   1.000
_cell.length_b   1.000
_cell.length_c   1.000
_cell.angle_alpha   90.00
_cell.angle_beta   90.00
_cell.angle_gamma   90.00
#
_symmetry.space_group_name_H-M   'P 1'
#
loop_
_entity.id
_entity.type
_entity.pdbx_description
1 polymer ?
#
loop_
_entity_poly.entity_id
_entity_poly.type
_entity_poly.pdbx_seq_one_letter_code
_entity_poly.pdbx_strand_id
1 'polypeptide(L)'
;MGAFSETFLQAAKVAAKLLRGSLCERYYGLPYDRVLLLDDVEKKQFGTPPSPGLAALCTELARAESGPAWSVARNGTIIEQAQILTTHNLAVLFAEVQLARSLDPRDLASRTFDWVCRRRWPRSVRQCCFSRI
;
A
#
# COMPACT_ATOMS: atom_id res chain seq x y z
N MET A 1 12.38 -14.48 7.96
CA MET A 1 11.13 -13.77 8.34
C MET A 1 9.98 -14.77 8.41
N GLY A 2 9.01 -14.56 9.31
CA GLY A 2 7.79 -15.37 9.40
C GLY A 2 6.65 -14.85 8.51
N ALA A 3 5.45 -15.39 8.68
CA ALA A 3 4.25 -14.94 7.96
C ALA A 3 3.66 -13.65 8.55
N PHE A 4 2.87 -12.93 7.75
CA PHE A 4 2.06 -11.81 8.22
C PHE A 4 0.81 -12.31 8.95
N SER A 5 0.25 -11.51 9.85
CA SER A 5 -1.04 -11.84 10.48
C SER A 5 -2.21 -11.65 9.51
N GLU A 6 -3.33 -12.30 9.80
CA GLU A 6 -4.59 -12.17 9.07
C GLU A 6 -5.02 -10.71 8.91
N THR A 7 -4.76 -9.86 9.90
CA THR A 7 -5.08 -8.42 9.83
C THR A 7 -4.41 -7.71 8.65
N PHE A 8 -3.19 -8.11 8.26
CA PHE A 8 -2.53 -7.58 7.06
C PHE A 8 -3.23 -8.07 5.80
N LEU A 9 -3.68 -9.33 5.76
CA LEU A 9 -4.44 -9.87 4.62
C LEU A 9 -5.77 -9.13 4.47
N GLN A 10 -6.48 -8.91 5.57
CA GLN A 10 -7.74 -8.15 5.54
C GLN A 10 -7.52 -6.72 5.07
N ALA A 11 -6.49 -6.03 5.57
CA ALA A 11 -6.13 -4.69 5.12
C ALA A 11 -5.77 -4.66 3.62
N ALA A 12 -5.03 -5.65 3.13
CA ALA A 12 -4.68 -5.78 1.72
C ALA A 12 -5.92 -6.05 0.85
N LYS A 13 -6.87 -6.86 1.33
CA LYS A 13 -8.16 -7.09 0.65
C LYS A 13 -9.02 -5.82 0.59
N VAL A 14 -9.03 -5.00 1.65
CA VAL A 14 -9.72 -3.70 1.64
C VAL A 14 -9.08 -2.77 0.61
N ALA A 15 -7.75 -2.66 0.60
CA ALA A 15 -7.02 -1.89 -0.40
C ALA A 15 -7.32 -2.38 -1.83
N ALA A 16 -7.29 -3.70 -2.07
CA ALA A 16 -7.62 -4.31 -3.34
C ALA A 16 -9.03 -3.96 -3.81
N LYS A 17 -10.04 -4.06 -2.93
CA LYS A 17 -11.43 -3.70 -3.28
C LYS A 17 -11.58 -2.22 -3.67
N LEU A 18 -10.85 -1.34 -2.99
CA LEU A 18 -10.94 0.11 -3.20
C LEU A 18 -10.14 0.59 -4.41
N LEU A 19 -8.98 -0.03 -4.67
CA LEU A 19 -7.97 0.48 -5.61
C LEU A 19 -7.78 -0.38 -6.85
N ARG A 20 -8.46 -1.52 -6.99
CA ARG A 20 -8.44 -2.28 -8.24
C ARG A 20 -8.98 -1.45 -9.41
N GLY A 21 -8.30 -1.53 -10.55
CA GLY A 21 -8.49 -0.70 -11.73
C GLY A 21 -7.86 0.69 -11.65
N SER A 22 -7.31 1.09 -10.50
CA SER A 22 -6.77 2.43 -10.31
C SER A 22 -5.38 2.61 -10.94
N LEU A 23 -4.94 3.87 -11.02
CA LEU A 23 -3.56 4.19 -11.39
C LEU A 23 -2.56 3.65 -10.36
N CYS A 24 -2.94 3.57 -9.08
CA CYS A 24 -2.07 3.07 -8.01
C CYS A 24 -1.68 1.61 -8.25
N GLU A 25 -2.68 0.77 -8.56
CA GLU A 25 -2.46 -0.64 -8.92
C GLU A 25 -1.50 -0.77 -10.11
N ARG A 26 -1.73 -0.02 -11.18
CA ARG A 26 -0.88 -0.06 -12.38
C ARG A 26 0.53 0.47 -12.13
N TYR A 27 0.66 1.53 -11.34
CA TYR A 27 1.95 2.17 -11.08
C TYR A 27 2.88 1.26 -10.28
N TYR A 28 2.36 0.60 -9.24
CA TYR A 28 3.14 -0.33 -8.41
C TYR A 28 3.14 -1.78 -8.93
N GLY A 29 2.37 -2.08 -9.98
CA GLY A 29 2.24 -3.44 -10.52
C GLY A 29 1.59 -4.41 -9.53
N LEU A 30 0.58 -3.96 -8.78
CA LEU A 30 0.01 -4.73 -7.67
C LEU A 30 -0.96 -5.81 -8.18
N PRO A 31 -0.82 -7.06 -7.71
CA PRO A 31 -1.67 -8.15 -8.14
C PRO A 31 -2.95 -8.24 -7.28
N TYR A 32 -3.80 -7.21 -7.31
CA TYR A 32 -4.96 -7.15 -6.40
C TYR A 32 -5.96 -8.29 -6.59
N ASP A 33 -6.13 -8.81 -7.81
CA ASP A 33 -6.97 -10.00 -8.02
C ASP A 33 -6.40 -11.23 -7.30
N ARG A 34 -5.08 -11.42 -7.26
CA ARG A 34 -4.45 -12.50 -6.47
C ARG A 34 -4.67 -12.30 -4.98
N VAL A 35 -4.57 -11.06 -4.49
CA VAL A 35 -4.84 -10.73 -3.08
C VAL A 35 -6.27 -11.07 -2.68
N LEU A 36 -7.25 -10.76 -3.53
CA LEU A 36 -8.67 -11.05 -3.27
C LEU A 36 -8.96 -12.55 -3.21
N LEU A 37 -8.19 -13.37 -3.91
CA LEU A 37 -8.33 -14.83 -3.96
C LEU A 37 -7.61 -15.57 -2.82
N LEU A 38 -6.74 -14.92 -2.05
CA LEU A 38 -6.05 -15.56 -0.92
C LEU A 38 -7.04 -15.94 0.17
N ASP A 39 -7.08 -17.22 0.55
CA ASP A 39 -7.90 -17.76 1.64
C ASP A 39 -7.11 -18.83 2.41
N ASP A 40 -5.94 -18.42 2.90
CA ASP A 40 -4.91 -19.28 3.49
C ASP A 40 -4.79 -19.10 5.01
N VAL A 41 -5.77 -18.44 5.62
CA VAL A 41 -5.76 -18.13 7.05
C VAL A 41 -6.06 -19.39 7.85
N GLU A 42 -5.03 -19.97 8.45
CA GLU A 42 -5.17 -21.15 9.30
C GLU A 42 -5.67 -20.78 10.69
N LYS A 43 -6.78 -21.38 11.13
CA LYS A 43 -7.33 -21.16 12.48
C LYS A 43 -6.31 -21.54 13.55
N LYS A 44 -5.99 -20.60 14.43
CA LYS A 44 -5.21 -20.86 15.65
C LYS A 44 -6.10 -20.86 16.89
N GLN A 45 -5.77 -21.73 17.85
CA GLN A 45 -6.42 -21.75 19.16
C GLN A 45 -6.11 -20.48 19.97
N PHE A 46 -4.90 -19.91 19.81
CA PHE A 46 -4.46 -18.71 20.49
C PHE A 46 -3.64 -17.80 19.56
N GLY A 47 -3.83 -16.48 19.69
CA GLY A 47 -3.17 -15.45 18.87
C GLY A 47 -3.82 -15.23 17.50
N THR A 48 -3.34 -14.21 16.78
CA THR A 48 -3.86 -13.91 15.43
C THR A 48 -3.35 -14.96 14.42
N PRO A 49 -4.25 -15.60 13.65
CA PRO A 49 -3.88 -16.46 12.54
C PRO A 49 -2.88 -15.81 11.57
N PRO A 50 -1.89 -16.55 11.05
CA PRO A 50 -1.02 -16.07 9.99
C PRO A 50 -1.66 -16.24 8.60
N SER A 51 -1.15 -15.49 7.61
CA SER A 51 -1.37 -15.70 6.18
C SER A 51 -0.03 -15.97 5.48
N PRO A 52 0.37 -17.25 5.33
CA PRO A 52 1.58 -17.65 4.60
C PRO A 52 1.59 -17.22 3.12
N GLY A 53 0.45 -17.28 2.45
CA GLY A 53 0.23 -16.86 1.08
C GLY A 53 0.42 -15.37 0.86
N LEU A 54 0.01 -14.51 1.80
CA LEU A 54 0.36 -13.09 1.75
C LEU A 54 1.87 -12.89 1.86
N ALA A 55 2.54 -13.61 2.77
CA ALA A 55 3.99 -13.53 2.93
C ALA A 55 4.74 -14.00 1.67
N ALA A 56 4.27 -15.06 1.03
CA ALA A 56 4.79 -15.55 -0.24
C ALA A 56 4.62 -14.50 -1.36
N LEU A 57 3.43 -13.89 -1.47
CA LEU A 57 3.17 -12.85 -2.45
C LEU A 57 4.08 -11.63 -2.26
N CYS A 58 4.24 -11.15 -1.02
CA CYS A 58 5.18 -10.06 -0.73
C CYS A 58 6.62 -10.42 -1.06
N THR A 59 7.02 -11.67 -0.86
CA THR A 59 8.37 -12.17 -1.19
C THR A 59 8.62 -12.16 -2.70
N GLU A 60 7.64 -12.59 -3.49
CA GLU A 60 7.67 -12.54 -4.95
C GLU A 60 7.75 -11.09 -5.47
N LEU A 61 6.88 -10.20 -4.95
CA LEU A 61 6.90 -8.78 -5.34
C LEU A 61 8.22 -8.09 -4.97
N ALA A 62 8.84 -8.51 -3.88
CA ALA A 62 10.15 -8.01 -3.44
C ALA A 62 11.32 -8.62 -4.22
N ARG A 63 11.08 -9.63 -5.09
CA ARG A 63 12.11 -10.44 -5.77
C ARG A 63 13.14 -10.99 -4.78
N ALA A 64 12.63 -11.48 -3.65
CA ALA A 64 13.40 -11.85 -2.48
C ALA A 64 13.31 -13.36 -2.17
N GLU A 65 13.06 -14.19 -3.18
CA GLU A 65 12.90 -15.65 -3.03
C GLU A 65 14.20 -16.31 -2.54
N SER A 66 15.34 -15.71 -2.86
CA SER A 66 16.67 -16.19 -2.47
C SER A 66 17.28 -15.38 -1.33
N GLY A 67 18.28 -15.98 -0.68
CA GLY A 67 19.07 -15.34 0.36
C GLY A 67 18.65 -15.71 1.79
N PRO A 68 19.48 -15.36 2.78
CA PRO A 68 19.29 -15.82 4.15
C PRO A 68 18.09 -15.15 4.83
N ALA A 69 17.29 -15.95 5.53
CA ALA A 69 16.08 -15.50 6.22
C ALA A 69 16.33 -14.48 7.35
N TRP A 70 17.57 -14.35 7.83
CA TRP A 70 18.02 -13.39 8.83
C TRP A 70 18.48 -12.05 8.23
N SER A 71 18.62 -11.94 6.90
CA SER A 71 19.05 -10.71 6.26
C SER A 71 18.03 -9.59 6.49
N VAL A 72 18.47 -8.54 7.18
CA VAL A 72 17.65 -7.35 7.48
C VAL A 72 17.23 -6.66 6.19
N ALA A 73 18.14 -6.50 5.23
CA ALA A 73 17.84 -5.85 3.95
C ALA A 73 16.78 -6.63 3.16
N ARG A 74 16.93 -7.96 3.06
CA ARG A 74 15.95 -8.84 2.39
C ARG A 74 14.58 -8.75 3.07
N ASN A 75 14.57 -8.83 4.40
CA ASN A 75 13.33 -8.78 5.17
C ASN A 75 12.66 -7.40 5.06
N GLY A 76 13.45 -6.33 4.98
CA GLY A 76 12.97 -4.97 4.75
C GLY A 76 12.18 -4.83 3.45
N THR A 77 12.71 -5.34 2.33
CA THR A 77 12.01 -5.25 1.03
C THR A 77 10.68 -6.02 1.04
N ILE A 78 10.61 -7.15 1.75
CA ILE A 78 9.36 -7.93 1.90
C ILE A 78 8.33 -7.16 2.75
N ILE A 79 8.76 -6.50 3.83
CA ILE A 79 7.89 -5.66 4.67
C ILE A 79 7.37 -4.46 3.86
N GLU A 80 8.22 -3.84 3.05
CA GLU A 80 7.84 -2.73 2.17
C GLU A 80 6.71 -3.15 1.22
N GLN A 81 6.77 -4.35 0.63
CA GLN A 81 5.69 -4.85 -0.22
C GLN A 81 4.37 -5.01 0.55
N ALA A 82 4.41 -5.48 1.80
CA ALA A 82 3.21 -5.54 2.62
C ALA A 82 2.62 -4.14 2.87
N GLN A 83 3.46 -3.14 3.15
CA GLN A 83 3.04 -1.75 3.33
C GLN A 83 2.44 -1.17 2.05
N ILE A 84 3.02 -1.44 0.88
CA ILE A 84 2.47 -0.98 -0.40
C ILE A 84 1.12 -1.66 -0.68
N LEU A 85 1.04 -2.99 -0.51
CA LEU A 85 -0.20 -3.75 -0.75
C LEU A 85 -1.37 -3.27 0.11
N THR A 86 -1.12 -2.89 1.36
CA THR A 86 -2.15 -2.33 2.25
C THR A 86 -2.35 -0.82 2.06
N THR A 87 -1.62 -0.18 1.15
CA THR A 87 -1.57 1.28 0.99
C THR A 87 -1.26 1.97 2.32
N HIS A 88 -0.29 1.44 3.06
CA HIS A 88 0.07 1.89 4.41
C HIS A 88 -1.14 1.96 5.36
N ASN A 89 -2.10 1.05 5.18
CA ASN A 89 -3.39 0.99 5.85
C ASN A 89 -4.30 2.22 5.63
N LEU A 90 -3.96 3.15 4.74
CA LEU A 90 -4.79 4.30 4.42
C LEU A 90 -6.14 3.88 3.81
N ALA A 91 -6.14 2.84 2.97
CA ALA A 91 -7.37 2.32 2.38
C ALA A 91 -8.37 1.85 3.45
N VAL A 92 -7.87 1.24 4.54
CA VAL A 92 -8.70 0.82 5.68
C VAL A 92 -9.31 2.03 6.37
N LEU A 93 -8.56 3.10 6.60
CA LEU A 93 -9.10 4.33 7.19
C LEU A 93 -10.21 4.94 6.33
N PHE A 94 -10.03 4.96 5.01
CA PHE A 94 -11.05 5.46 4.08
C PHE A 94 -12.32 4.59 4.05
N ALA A 95 -12.17 3.27 4.12
CA ALA A 95 -13.28 2.33 4.10
C ALA A 95 -14.05 2.31 5.42
N GLU A 96 -13.36 2.12 6.54
CA GLU A 96 -13.98 1.85 7.85
C GLU A 96 -14.45 3.13 8.56
N VAL A 97 -13.68 4.21 8.45
CA VAL A 97 -14.03 5.52 9.06
C VAL A 97 -14.75 6.42 8.06
N GLN A 98 -15.04 5.91 6.85
CA GLN A 98 -15.81 6.58 5.80
C GLN A 98 -15.27 7.98 5.45
N LEU A 99 -13.95 8.15 5.46
CA LEU A 99 -13.31 9.44 5.20
C LEU A 99 -13.63 10.01 3.82
N ALA A 100 -14.00 9.16 2.86
CA ALA A 100 -14.47 9.59 1.54
C ALA A 100 -15.75 10.46 1.57
N ARG A 101 -16.49 10.49 2.68
CA ARG A 101 -17.66 11.37 2.86
C ARG A 101 -17.29 12.82 3.12
N SER A 102 -16.11 13.06 3.69
CA SER A 102 -15.66 14.37 4.16
C SER A 102 -14.37 14.83 3.49
N LEU A 103 -13.62 13.93 2.88
CA LEU A 103 -12.35 14.20 2.21
C LEU A 103 -12.43 13.75 0.75
N ASP A 104 -12.02 14.64 -0.16
CA ASP A 104 -11.70 14.29 -1.54
C ASP A 104 -10.19 14.03 -1.68
N PRO A 105 -9.74 12.79 -1.93
CA PRO A 105 -8.33 12.48 -2.14
C PRO A 105 -7.67 13.30 -3.26
N ARG A 106 -8.43 13.67 -4.31
CA ARG A 106 -7.90 14.47 -5.42
C ARG A 106 -7.62 15.90 -4.98
N ASP A 107 -8.54 16.52 -4.25
CA ASP A 107 -8.33 17.85 -3.66
C ASP A 107 -7.12 17.83 -2.71
N LEU A 108 -7.06 16.85 -1.79
CA LEU A 108 -5.95 16.72 -0.84
C LEU A 108 -4.60 16.55 -1.55
N ALA A 109 -4.54 15.71 -2.59
CA ALA A 109 -3.34 15.53 -3.40
C ALA A 109 -2.92 16.83 -4.11
N SER A 110 -3.89 17.55 -4.70
CA SER A 110 -3.65 18.81 -5.39
C SER A 110 -3.15 19.90 -4.44
N ARG A 111 -3.78 20.05 -3.27
CA ARG A 111 -3.37 21.00 -2.23
C ARG A 111 -2.00 20.68 -1.64
N THR A 112 -1.69 19.40 -1.45
CA THR A 112 -0.37 18.95 -0.97
C THR A 112 0.69 19.25 -2.01
N PHE A 113 0.44 18.92 -3.29
CA PHE A 113 1.35 19.21 -4.39
C PHE A 113 1.63 20.71 -4.52
N ASP A 114 0.58 21.52 -4.53
CA ASP A 114 0.64 22.98 -4.58
C ASP A 114 1.46 23.56 -3.40
N TRP A 115 1.22 23.07 -2.18
CA TRP A 115 2.01 23.43 -1.00
C TRP A 115 3.51 23.08 -1.15
N VAL A 116 3.84 21.89 -1.68
CA VAL A 116 5.24 21.47 -1.92
C VAL A 116 5.90 22.38 -2.95
N CYS A 117 5.24 22.65 -4.08
CA CYS A 117 5.73 23.54 -5.13
C CYS A 117 6.00 24.95 -4.60
N ARG A 118 5.08 25.50 -3.80
CA ARG A 118 5.26 26.83 -3.19
C ARG A 118 6.42 26.89 -2.21
N ARG A 119 6.72 25.82 -1.47
CA ARG A 119 7.82 25.85 -0.48
C ARG A 119 9.18 25.54 -1.08
N ARG A 120 9.27 24.57 -1.98
CA ARG A 120 10.57 24.05 -2.44
C ARG A 120 11.08 24.69 -3.71
N TRP A 121 10.21 25.27 -4.54
CA TRP A 121 10.66 25.73 -5.84
C TRP A 121 11.14 27.20 -5.81
N PRO A 122 12.33 27.53 -6.36
CA PRO A 122 12.75 28.91 -6.56
C PRO A 122 11.68 29.77 -7.24
N ARG A 123 11.61 31.06 -6.85
CA ARG A 123 10.57 32.01 -7.30
C ARG A 123 10.42 32.08 -8.83
N SER A 124 11.50 31.84 -9.58
CA SER A 124 11.52 31.86 -11.04
C SER A 124 10.62 30.83 -11.72
N VAL A 125 10.36 29.67 -11.11
CA VAL A 125 9.50 28.64 -11.74
C VAL A 125 8.07 28.68 -11.22
N ARG A 126 7.84 29.31 -10.06
CA ARG A 126 6.47 29.56 -9.54
C ARG A 126 5.62 30.38 -10.52
N GLN A 127 6.22 31.33 -11.24
CA GLN A 127 5.51 32.12 -12.24
C GLN A 127 5.09 31.31 -13.49
N CYS A 128 5.80 30.23 -13.81
CA CYS A 128 5.52 29.43 -15.01
C CYS A 128 4.44 28.36 -14.79
N CYS A 129 4.37 27.75 -13.60
CA CYS A 129 3.38 26.70 -13.29
C CYS A 129 2.00 27.25 -12.90
N PHE A 130 1.91 28.44 -12.28
CA PHE A 130 0.65 29.01 -11.80
C PHE A 130 -0.05 29.95 -12.79
N SER A 131 0.51 30.17 -13.99
CA SER A 131 -0.14 30.99 -15.03
C SER A 131 -0.96 30.18 -16.06
N ARG A 132 -1.01 28.84 -15.92
CA ARG A 132 -1.66 27.93 -16.88
C ARG A 132 -2.69 26.98 -16.24
N ILE A 133 -3.11 27.27 -15.01
CA ILE A 133 -4.27 26.65 -14.34
C ILE A 133 -5.28 27.76 -14.16
#